data_AF-A0A3M7MWQ7-F1
#
_entry.id   AF-A0A3M7MWQ7-F1
#
_cell.length_a   1.000
_cell.length_b   1.000
_cell.length_c   1.000
_cell.angle_alpha   90.00
_cell.angle_beta   90.00
_cell.angle_gamma   90.00
#
_symmetry.space_group_name_H-M   'P 1'
#
loop_
_entity.id
_entity.type
_entity.pdbx_description
1 polymer ?
#
loop_
_entity_poly.entity_id
_entity_poly.type
_entity_poly.pdbx_seq_one_letter_code
_entity_poly.pdbx_strand_id
1 'polypeptide(L)'
;MQDGHLSERWLDQEKEFIETFFGKKVPQILSKHGPAGEGFQCTAETCDDFAKTTLGSEDVQLVDNQGAASYTLICRSQNKIVQFRLERFDEHIMELAHKIYDKLVPIPSLINGFPLPVYVCPIIPGIVHIFQEFPKDRFPLERQLNTVRDLAAFVAKAAFWPQTRDTLSSHSWTLTAGKKLKSVASMESLRQLDPRFAHKAAELSSKLQLLDKLPLVLTHIDFAEVNLMVDPPTGHLTGVLDFDGARIEAFGMCIFGVYEGFFGEMRDAKWRFFDQPAPPDQQDGGQVPDDPPRSVRETLCTAFWDMLWDAVPSWMNRQELEDAVTVSLELGIINRYFDKDGDIDPENEDDLRSVNWAAGLLFDG
;
A
#
# COMPACT_ATOMS: atom_id res chain seq x y z
N MET A 1 15.74 -6.83 -7.54
CA MET A 1 16.41 -6.82 -6.22
C MET A 1 17.42 -5.67 -6.17
N GLN A 2 17.01 -4.53 -5.64
CA GLN A 2 17.88 -3.36 -5.41
C GLN A 2 18.75 -3.59 -4.17
N ASP A 3 19.94 -2.99 -4.14
CA ASP A 3 20.83 -3.00 -2.98
C ASP A 3 20.06 -2.53 -1.72
N GLY A 4 20.06 -3.31 -0.65
CA GLY A 4 19.41 -2.98 0.62
C GLY A 4 20.05 -1.81 1.40
N HIS A 5 20.88 -1.00 0.73
CA HIS A 5 21.26 0.31 1.21
C HIS A 5 20.32 1.36 0.62
N LEU A 6 19.82 2.28 1.44
CA LEU A 6 19.07 3.45 0.99
C LEU A 6 19.85 4.11 -0.16
N SER A 7 19.36 3.96 -1.39
CA SER A 7 20.04 4.53 -2.55
C SER A 7 20.15 6.05 -2.41
N GLU A 8 21.15 6.68 -3.02
CA GLU A 8 21.25 8.15 -3.01
C GLU A 8 19.94 8.80 -3.48
N ARG A 9 19.30 8.20 -4.50
CA ARG A 9 17.99 8.62 -5.00
C ARG A 9 16.91 8.58 -3.91
N TRP A 10 16.90 7.55 -3.08
CA TRP A 10 15.96 7.45 -1.95
C TRP A 10 16.20 8.60 -0.97
N LEU A 11 17.44 8.78 -0.53
CA LEU A 11 17.80 9.84 0.42
C LEU A 11 17.48 11.25 -0.12
N ASP A 12 17.62 11.48 -1.42
CA ASP A 12 17.25 12.75 -2.04
C ASP A 12 15.74 12.95 -2.14
N GLN A 13 14.98 11.89 -2.41
CA GLN A 13 13.52 11.93 -2.35
C GLN A 13 13.01 12.24 -0.93
N GLU A 14 13.62 11.65 0.09
CA GLU A 14 13.29 11.91 1.50
C GLU A 14 13.51 13.38 1.88
N LYS A 15 14.62 13.97 1.42
CA LYS A 15 14.87 15.41 1.60
C LYS A 15 13.84 16.26 0.87
N GLU A 16 13.50 15.91 -0.38
CA GLU A 16 12.49 16.62 -1.17
C GLU A 16 11.12 16.61 -0.47
N PHE A 17 10.73 15.49 0.15
CA PHE A 17 9.50 15.42 0.93
C PHE A 17 9.53 16.38 2.12
N ILE A 18 10.63 16.42 2.88
CA ILE A 18 10.78 17.34 4.02
C ILE A 18 10.74 18.81 3.54
N GLU A 19 11.50 19.14 2.50
CA GLU A 19 11.56 20.48 1.92
C GLU A 19 10.19 20.94 1.41
N THR A 20 9.48 20.06 0.69
CA THR A 20 8.13 20.34 0.19
C THR A 20 7.12 20.48 1.33
N PHE A 21 7.23 19.64 2.36
CA PHE A 21 6.36 19.67 3.53
C PHE A 21 6.42 21.04 4.21
N PHE A 22 7.61 21.50 4.61
CA PHE A 22 7.78 22.77 5.31
C PHE A 22 7.73 24.00 4.39
N GLY A 23 8.28 23.90 3.18
CA GLY A 23 8.39 25.03 2.26
C GLY A 23 7.09 25.38 1.53
N LYS A 24 6.20 24.40 1.33
CA LYS A 24 4.97 24.58 0.54
C LYS A 24 3.72 24.18 1.30
N LYS A 25 3.66 22.96 1.84
CA LYS A 25 2.39 22.39 2.34
C LYS A 25 1.98 22.97 3.70
N VAL A 26 2.90 23.06 4.66
CA VAL A 26 2.63 23.62 5.99
C VAL A 26 2.14 25.08 5.92
N PRO A 27 2.79 26.01 5.17
CA PRO A 27 2.27 27.37 5.01
C PRO A 27 0.85 27.42 4.42
N GLN A 28 0.53 26.54 3.47
CA GLN A 28 -0.80 26.44 2.87
C GLN A 28 -1.85 25.96 3.88
N ILE A 29 -1.52 25.04 4.78
CA ILE A 29 -2.45 24.56 5.80
C ILE A 29 -2.63 25.61 6.90
N LEU A 30 -1.54 26.20 7.39
CA LEU A 30 -1.60 27.19 8.47
C LEU A 30 -2.30 28.49 8.04
N SER A 31 -2.20 28.88 6.77
CA SER A 31 -2.97 30.02 6.24
C SER A 31 -4.48 29.77 6.14
N LYS A 32 -4.91 28.50 6.03
CA LYS A 32 -6.33 28.12 5.97
C LYS A 32 -6.97 27.90 7.34
N HIS A 33 -6.22 27.37 8.30
CA HIS A 33 -6.77 26.83 9.56
C HIS A 33 -6.06 27.29 10.83
N GLY A 34 -4.95 28.03 10.74
CA GLY A 34 -4.14 28.41 11.90
C GLY A 34 -4.72 29.59 12.69
N PRO A 35 -4.48 29.65 14.02
CA PRO A 35 -4.69 30.89 14.76
C PRO A 35 -3.77 31.96 14.15
N ALA A 36 -4.33 33.14 13.89
CA ALA A 36 -3.59 34.34 13.48
C ALA A 36 -2.69 34.81 14.64
N GLY A 37 -1.66 34.05 14.96
CA GLY A 37 -0.56 34.46 15.83
C GLY A 37 0.58 34.94 14.95
N GLU A 38 0.79 36.25 14.88
CA GLU A 38 1.97 36.80 14.21
C GLU A 38 3.24 36.17 14.78
N GLY A 39 4.01 35.45 13.94
CA GLY A 39 5.40 35.07 14.24
C GLY A 39 5.71 33.59 14.52
N PHE A 40 4.74 32.67 14.61
CA PHE A 40 5.09 31.24 14.71
C PHE A 40 5.43 30.66 13.34
N GLN A 41 6.66 30.18 13.17
CA GLN A 41 7.11 29.47 11.99
C GLN A 41 7.28 27.99 12.32
N CYS A 42 6.44 27.14 11.72
CA CYS A 42 6.57 25.69 11.84
C CYS A 42 7.73 25.21 10.96
N THR A 43 8.83 24.79 11.56
CA THR A 43 10.03 24.24 10.91
C THR A 43 10.37 22.86 11.47
N ALA A 44 11.27 22.13 10.80
CA ALA A 44 11.81 20.86 11.30
C ALA A 44 12.35 21.01 12.73
N GLU A 45 13.14 22.06 13.00
CA GLU A 45 13.69 22.34 14.33
C GLU A 45 12.59 22.51 15.40
N THR A 46 11.52 23.26 15.11
CA THR A 46 10.41 23.41 16.07
C THR A 46 9.64 22.11 16.30
N CYS A 47 9.56 21.24 15.29
CA CYS A 47 8.96 19.91 15.42
C CYS A 47 9.85 19.00 16.28
N ASP A 48 11.16 19.00 16.05
CA ASP A 48 12.13 18.22 16.82
C ASP A 48 12.10 18.60 18.30
N ASP A 49 12.15 19.90 18.61
CA ASP A 49 12.08 20.42 19.98
C ASP A 49 10.76 20.03 20.68
N PHE A 50 9.64 20.12 19.94
CA PHE A 50 8.35 19.68 20.47
C PHE A 50 8.32 18.17 20.74
N ALA A 51 8.87 17.35 19.84
CA ALA A 51 8.93 15.91 20.00
C ALA A 51 9.81 15.51 21.19
N LYS A 52 11.00 16.11 21.33
CA LYS A 52 11.91 15.89 22.46
C LYS A 52 11.26 16.24 23.79
N THR A 53 10.59 17.39 23.86
CA THR A 53 9.85 17.83 25.04
C THR A 53 8.71 16.87 25.37
N THR A 54 7.93 16.46 24.36
CA THR A 54 6.78 15.56 24.52
C THR A 54 7.21 14.18 25.01
N LEU A 55 8.35 13.67 24.54
CA LEU A 55 8.86 12.34 24.89
C LEU A 55 9.80 12.35 26.09
N GLY A 56 10.28 13.52 26.54
CA GLY A 56 11.30 13.62 27.57
C GLY A 56 12.63 12.96 27.18
N SER A 57 13.01 13.02 25.90
CA SER A 57 14.20 12.36 25.36
C SER A 57 14.86 13.20 24.28
N GLU A 58 16.20 13.26 24.28
CA GLU A 58 17.00 13.91 23.23
C GLU A 58 17.27 12.98 22.03
N ASP A 59 17.01 11.68 22.19
CA ASP A 59 17.21 10.64 21.17
C ASP A 59 16.03 10.61 20.19
N VAL A 60 15.82 11.72 19.48
CA VAL A 60 14.81 11.87 18.44
C VAL A 60 15.52 12.02 17.10
N GLN A 61 15.14 11.19 16.13
CA GLN A 61 15.78 11.13 14.81
C GLN A 61 14.71 11.04 13.72
N LEU A 62 15.08 11.35 12.48
CA LEU A 62 14.23 11.05 11.33
C LEU A 62 14.05 9.54 11.16
N VAL A 63 12.87 9.13 10.70
CA VAL A 63 12.68 7.78 10.14
C VAL A 63 13.32 7.69 8.75
N ASP A 64 13.67 6.48 8.34
CA ASP A 64 14.28 6.18 7.04
C ASP A 64 13.29 6.27 5.86
N ASN A 65 12.00 6.42 6.14
CA ASN A 65 10.90 6.53 5.17
C ASN A 65 9.90 7.62 5.63
N GLN A 66 10.00 8.82 5.07
CA GLN A 66 9.11 9.95 5.30
C GLN A 66 7.91 9.89 4.36
N GLY A 67 6.77 10.39 4.85
CA GLY A 67 5.55 10.51 4.06
C GLY A 67 5.40 11.90 3.44
N ALA A 68 4.78 11.99 2.27
CA ALA A 68 4.52 13.28 1.63
C ALA A 68 3.56 14.19 2.42
N ALA A 69 2.76 13.63 3.34
CA ALA A 69 1.74 14.33 4.13
C ALA A 69 2.12 14.50 5.62
N SER A 70 3.34 14.13 6.01
CA SER A 70 3.77 14.19 7.40
C SER A 70 5.28 14.33 7.56
N TYR A 71 5.70 15.01 8.63
CA TYR A 71 7.06 14.94 9.14
C TYR A 71 7.12 13.95 10.30
N THR A 72 7.96 12.91 10.18
CA THR A 72 7.95 11.77 11.11
C THR A 72 9.30 11.57 11.78
N LEU A 73 9.27 11.42 13.10
CA LEU A 73 10.43 11.22 13.94
C LEU A 73 10.29 9.90 14.72
N ILE A 74 11.42 9.26 15.01
CA ILE A 74 11.52 8.04 15.80
C ILE A 74 12.39 8.28 17.04
N CYS A 75 11.94 7.75 18.16
CA CYS A 75 12.65 7.75 19.43
C CYS A 75 12.78 6.30 19.92
N ARG A 76 13.92 5.69 19.66
CA ARG A 76 14.16 4.26 19.96
C ARG A 76 14.27 4.02 21.46
N SER A 77 14.92 4.92 22.19
CA SER A 77 15.01 4.87 23.65
C SER A 77 13.66 4.85 24.37
N GLN A 78 12.62 5.49 23.79
CA GLN A 78 11.25 5.51 24.34
C GLN A 78 10.31 4.51 23.66
N ASN A 79 10.78 3.80 22.63
CA ASN A 79 9.97 2.95 21.77
C ASN A 79 8.76 3.67 21.15
N LYS A 80 8.96 4.91 20.66
CA LYS A 80 7.91 5.79 20.11
C LYS A 80 8.25 6.35 18.74
N ILE A 81 7.20 6.63 17.97
CA ILE A 81 7.20 7.44 16.75
C ILE A 81 6.35 8.68 17.02
N VAL A 82 6.80 9.83 16.52
CA VAL A 82 6.07 11.10 16.55
C VAL A 82 5.82 11.56 15.12
N GLN A 83 4.58 11.83 14.77
CA GLN A 83 4.21 12.25 13.42
C GLN A 83 3.47 13.59 13.45
N PHE A 84 4.01 14.58 12.75
CA PHE A 84 3.40 15.89 12.51
C PHE A 84 2.71 15.85 11.16
N ARG A 85 1.39 15.94 11.14
CA ARG A 85 0.60 15.74 9.92
C ARG A 85 0.02 17.05 9.39
N LEU A 86 -0.28 17.10 8.10
CA LEU A 86 -1.03 18.21 7.51
C LEU A 86 -2.51 18.16 7.89
N GLU A 87 -3.06 16.96 8.03
CA GLU A 87 -4.46 16.71 8.35
C GLU A 87 -4.57 15.67 9.48
N ARG A 88 -5.69 15.71 10.19
CA ARG A 88 -5.99 14.72 11.25
C ARG A 88 -6.32 13.38 10.59
N PHE A 89 -5.95 12.30 11.27
CA PHE A 89 -6.47 10.99 10.92
C PHE A 89 -8.00 10.96 11.04
N ASP A 90 -8.64 10.21 10.16
CA ASP A 90 -10.00 9.77 10.37
C ASP A 90 -10.03 8.78 11.55
N GLU A 91 -10.50 9.25 12.70
CA GLU A 91 -10.55 8.48 13.95
C GLU A 91 -11.36 7.19 13.77
N HIS A 92 -12.44 7.22 12.99
CA HIS A 92 -13.27 6.04 12.76
C HIS A 92 -12.53 4.99 11.93
N ILE A 93 -11.80 5.41 10.89
CA ILE A 93 -10.96 4.51 10.08
C ILE A 93 -9.84 3.91 10.91
N MET A 94 -9.16 4.70 11.76
CA MET A 94 -8.09 4.20 12.62
C MET A 94 -8.60 3.23 13.68
N GLU A 95 -9.73 3.52 14.31
CA GLU A 95 -10.38 2.61 15.26
C GLU A 95 -10.81 1.31 14.59
N LEU A 96 -11.39 1.39 13.39
CA LEU A 96 -11.78 0.20 12.62
C LEU A 96 -10.56 -0.62 12.21
N ALA A 97 -9.49 0.01 11.73
CA ALA A 97 -8.25 -0.65 11.38
C ALA A 97 -7.66 -1.39 12.58
N HIS A 98 -7.56 -0.74 13.73
CA HIS A 98 -7.08 -1.40 14.95
C HIS A 98 -8.02 -2.52 15.41
N LYS A 99 -9.33 -2.34 15.31
CA LYS A 99 -10.30 -3.39 15.66
C LYS A 99 -10.14 -4.64 14.79
N ILE A 100 -9.86 -4.46 13.49
CA ILE A 100 -9.65 -5.57 12.56
C ILE A 100 -8.27 -6.18 12.79
N TYR A 101 -7.20 -5.39 12.80
CA TYR A 101 -5.83 -5.85 12.69
C TYR A 101 -5.05 -5.92 14.02
N ASP A 102 -5.62 -5.37 15.09
CA ASP A 102 -5.08 -5.34 16.46
C ASP A 102 -3.63 -4.81 16.49
N LYS A 103 -2.68 -5.57 17.03
CA LYS A 103 -1.29 -5.17 17.19
C LYS A 103 -0.54 -4.83 15.90
N LEU A 104 -1.05 -5.26 14.74
CA LEU A 104 -0.45 -4.93 13.44
C LEU A 104 -0.70 -3.47 13.05
N VAL A 105 -1.68 -2.81 13.68
CA VAL A 105 -2.07 -1.42 13.41
C VAL A 105 -2.29 -0.71 14.75
N PRO A 106 -1.23 -0.24 15.42
CA PRO A 106 -1.35 0.45 16.69
C PRO A 106 -2.12 1.77 16.55
N ILE A 107 -2.93 2.12 17.57
CA ILE A 107 -3.68 3.37 17.59
C ILE A 107 -2.75 4.53 17.97
N PRO A 108 -2.64 5.57 17.11
CA PRO A 108 -1.89 6.77 17.44
C PRO A 108 -2.62 7.62 18.48
N SER A 109 -1.88 8.18 19.44
CA SER A 109 -2.40 9.14 20.43
C SER A 109 -2.22 10.57 19.95
N LEU A 110 -3.30 11.35 19.86
CA LEU A 110 -3.24 12.77 19.50
C LEU A 110 -2.66 13.60 20.66
N ILE A 111 -1.63 14.38 20.34
CA ILE A 111 -0.98 15.33 21.25
C ILE A 111 -1.40 16.75 20.87
N ASN A 112 -1.87 17.50 21.86
CA ASN A 112 -2.27 18.89 21.72
C ASN A 112 -1.09 19.84 22.03
N GLY A 113 -1.23 21.11 21.64
CA GLY A 113 -0.24 22.15 21.97
C GLY A 113 0.75 22.47 20.84
N PHE A 114 0.52 21.94 19.64
CA PHE A 114 1.28 22.28 18.44
C PHE A 114 0.31 22.72 17.32
N PRO A 115 0.72 23.58 16.37
CA PRO A 115 -0.19 24.07 15.32
C PRO A 115 -0.62 23.03 14.29
N LEU A 116 0.17 21.96 14.12
CA LEU A 116 -0.19 20.80 13.32
C LEU A 116 -0.76 19.70 14.22
N PRO A 117 -1.64 18.81 13.71
CA PRO A 117 -1.93 17.54 14.36
C PRO A 117 -0.64 16.74 14.64
N VAL A 118 -0.39 16.40 15.90
CA VAL A 118 0.76 15.61 16.32
C VAL A 118 0.28 14.29 16.89
N TYR A 119 0.82 13.20 16.40
CA TYR A 119 0.47 11.85 16.84
C TYR A 119 1.68 11.14 17.41
N VAL A 120 1.49 10.43 18.53
CA VAL A 120 2.50 9.58 19.13
C VAL A 120 2.03 8.14 19.11
N CYS A 121 2.87 7.23 18.63
CA CYS A 121 2.55 5.81 18.46
C CYS A 121 3.72 4.94 18.96
N PRO A 122 3.48 3.74 19.50
CA PRO A 122 4.55 2.75 19.67
C PRO A 122 5.23 2.42 18.34
N ILE A 123 6.53 2.12 18.38
CA ILE A 123 7.23 1.55 17.22
C ILE A 123 6.70 0.14 16.96
N ILE A 124 6.36 -0.15 15.70
CA ILE A 124 6.14 -1.52 15.23
C ILE A 124 7.51 -2.18 15.05
N PRO A 125 7.77 -3.35 15.64
CA PRO A 125 9.06 -4.02 15.50
C PRO A 125 9.32 -4.45 14.05
N GLY A 126 10.59 -4.57 13.67
CA GLY A 126 11.01 -4.99 12.33
C GLY A 126 11.52 -3.83 11.48
N ILE A 127 11.51 -4.03 10.17
CA ILE A 127 11.92 -3.04 9.16
C ILE A 127 10.85 -2.91 8.08
N VAL A 128 10.84 -1.77 7.39
CA VAL A 128 10.01 -1.61 6.19
C VAL A 128 10.48 -2.59 5.13
N HIS A 129 9.54 -3.31 4.49
CA HIS A 129 9.83 -4.43 3.60
C HIS A 129 10.74 -4.05 2.43
N ILE A 130 10.55 -2.87 1.84
CA ILE A 130 11.40 -2.37 0.76
C ILE A 130 12.89 -2.22 1.15
N PHE A 131 13.20 -2.12 2.45
CA PHE A 131 14.56 -2.04 2.98
C PHE A 131 15.13 -3.41 3.37
N GLN A 132 14.41 -4.51 3.12
CA GLN A 132 14.95 -5.84 3.38
C GLN A 132 16.16 -6.13 2.51
N GLU A 133 17.25 -6.55 3.15
CA GLU A 133 18.40 -7.08 2.45
C GLU A 133 18.12 -8.50 1.95
N PHE A 134 18.25 -8.67 0.63
CA PHE A 134 18.13 -9.95 -0.04
C PHE A 134 19.49 -10.42 -0.59
N PRO A 135 19.81 -11.72 -0.52
CA PRO A 135 21.03 -12.26 -1.11
C PRO A 135 21.09 -11.93 -2.61
N LYS A 136 22.24 -11.45 -3.09
CA LYS A 136 22.42 -11.07 -4.50
C LYS A 136 22.41 -12.28 -5.44
N ASP A 137 22.73 -13.45 -4.92
CA ASP A 137 22.94 -14.69 -5.65
C ASP A 137 21.72 -15.63 -5.61
N ARG A 138 20.73 -15.39 -4.75
CA ARG A 138 19.54 -16.23 -4.62
C ARG A 138 18.28 -15.45 -4.27
N PHE A 139 17.17 -15.85 -4.88
CA PHE A 139 15.85 -15.32 -4.50
C PHE A 139 15.49 -15.81 -3.07
N PRO A 140 15.05 -14.91 -2.18
CA PRO A 140 14.73 -15.19 -0.77
C PRO A 140 13.34 -15.86 -0.62
N LEU A 141 13.09 -16.97 -1.32
CA LEU A 141 11.73 -17.51 -1.50
C LEU A 141 11.00 -17.79 -0.18
N GLU A 142 11.64 -18.43 0.79
CA GLU A 142 11.03 -18.74 2.09
C GLU A 142 10.54 -17.49 2.85
N ARG A 143 11.36 -16.42 2.89
CA ARG A 143 10.95 -15.16 3.54
C ARG A 143 9.77 -14.53 2.81
N GLN A 144 9.81 -14.49 1.49
CA GLN A 144 8.71 -13.94 0.68
C GLN A 144 7.44 -14.79 0.81
N LEU A 145 7.56 -16.12 0.93
CA LEU A 145 6.44 -17.02 1.19
C LEU A 145 5.75 -16.72 2.52
N ASN A 146 6.53 -16.46 3.58
CA ASN A 146 5.99 -16.04 4.87
C ASN A 146 5.27 -14.69 4.74
N THR A 147 5.89 -13.71 4.07
CA THR A 147 5.26 -12.41 3.85
C THR A 147 3.94 -12.53 3.10
N VAL A 148 3.89 -13.20 1.95
CA VAL A 148 2.65 -13.28 1.14
C VAL A 148 1.54 -14.05 1.85
N ARG A 149 1.87 -15.06 2.66
CA ARG A 149 0.87 -15.75 3.49
C ARG A 149 0.32 -14.84 4.57
N ASP A 150 1.17 -14.07 5.25
CA ASP A 150 0.73 -13.11 6.26
C ASP A 150 -0.10 -11.97 5.64
N LEU A 151 0.25 -11.51 4.43
CA LEU A 151 -0.55 -10.53 3.69
C LEU A 151 -1.91 -11.10 3.26
N ALA A 152 -1.97 -12.37 2.84
CA ALA A 152 -3.23 -13.04 2.53
C ALA A 152 -4.13 -13.13 3.77
N ALA A 153 -3.57 -13.56 4.92
CA ALA A 153 -4.29 -13.60 6.18
C ALA A 153 -4.74 -12.21 6.64
N PHE A 154 -3.91 -11.19 6.43
CA PHE A 154 -4.25 -9.79 6.69
C PHE A 154 -5.45 -9.36 5.85
N VAL A 155 -5.40 -9.50 4.52
CA VAL A 155 -6.52 -9.13 3.64
C VAL A 155 -7.79 -9.90 4.02
N ALA A 156 -7.70 -11.22 4.26
CA ALA A 156 -8.82 -12.06 4.70
C ALA A 156 -9.48 -11.55 5.98
N LYS A 157 -8.69 -11.04 6.93
CA LYS A 157 -9.17 -10.57 8.24
C LYS A 157 -10.24 -9.49 8.09
N ALA A 158 -10.12 -8.61 7.10
CA ALA A 158 -11.10 -7.55 6.83
C ALA A 158 -12.51 -8.09 6.56
N ALA A 159 -12.63 -9.28 5.96
CA ALA A 159 -13.93 -9.88 5.62
C ALA A 159 -14.74 -10.34 6.84
N PHE A 160 -14.14 -10.47 8.03
CA PHE A 160 -14.86 -10.74 9.27
C PHE A 160 -15.52 -9.50 9.86
N TRP A 161 -15.22 -8.30 9.35
CA TRP A 161 -15.83 -7.03 9.73
C TRP A 161 -16.46 -6.34 8.51
N PRO A 162 -17.50 -6.93 7.90
CA PRO A 162 -18.19 -6.30 6.79
C PRO A 162 -18.85 -4.99 7.26
N GLN A 163 -18.76 -3.98 6.42
CA GLN A 163 -19.35 -2.66 6.61
C GLN A 163 -20.63 -2.52 5.78
N THR A 164 -21.42 -1.50 6.09
CA THR A 164 -22.70 -1.24 5.44
C THR A 164 -22.54 -0.26 4.27
N ARG A 165 -23.49 -0.23 3.33
CA ARG A 165 -23.38 0.63 2.13
C ARG A 165 -23.33 2.13 2.45
N ASP A 166 -23.90 2.56 3.57
CA ASP A 166 -23.88 3.95 4.04
C ASP A 166 -22.50 4.41 4.51
N THR A 167 -21.54 3.50 4.75
CA THR A 167 -20.15 3.85 5.07
C THR A 167 -19.29 4.11 3.82
N LEU A 168 -19.83 3.92 2.61
CA LEU A 168 -19.09 4.23 1.39
C LEU A 168 -18.94 5.75 1.22
N SER A 169 -17.71 6.20 1.06
CA SER A 169 -17.46 7.61 0.76
C SER A 169 -17.82 7.95 -0.68
N SER A 170 -17.99 9.24 -0.99
CA SER A 170 -18.22 9.71 -2.37
C SER A 170 -17.05 9.39 -3.32
N HIS A 171 -15.87 9.09 -2.78
CA HIS A 171 -14.66 8.74 -3.50
C HIS A 171 -14.36 7.23 -3.42
N SER A 172 -15.34 6.41 -3.03
CA SER A 172 -15.19 4.95 -3.01
C SER A 172 -14.92 4.42 -4.42
N TRP A 173 -13.92 3.56 -4.56
CA TRP A 173 -13.60 2.85 -5.79
C TRP A 173 -14.73 1.93 -6.22
N THR A 174 -15.42 1.31 -5.27
CA THR A 174 -16.60 0.46 -5.49
C THR A 174 -17.75 1.28 -6.05
N LEU A 175 -18.08 2.39 -5.39
CA LEU A 175 -19.19 3.25 -5.81
C LEU A 175 -18.92 3.92 -7.17
N THR A 176 -17.67 4.29 -7.43
CA THR A 176 -17.28 5.03 -8.63
C THR A 176 -16.75 4.14 -9.77
N ALA A 177 -16.64 2.83 -9.58
CA ALA A 177 -16.06 1.89 -10.56
C ALA A 177 -16.61 2.07 -11.96
N GLY A 178 -17.94 2.16 -12.11
CA GLY A 178 -18.57 2.36 -13.42
C GLY A 178 -18.22 3.69 -14.09
N LYS A 179 -18.06 4.77 -13.32
CA LYS A 179 -17.57 6.07 -13.84
C LYS A 179 -16.10 5.96 -14.24
N LYS A 180 -15.28 5.31 -13.39
CA LYS A 180 -13.85 5.15 -13.62
C LYS A 180 -13.55 4.36 -14.88
N LEU A 181 -14.21 3.21 -15.08
CA LEU A 181 -14.05 2.39 -16.28
C LEU A 181 -14.49 3.13 -17.55
N LYS A 182 -15.59 3.88 -17.50
CA LYS A 182 -16.01 4.73 -18.63
C LYS A 182 -14.96 5.79 -18.97
N SER A 183 -14.37 6.41 -17.94
CA SER A 183 -13.28 7.37 -18.13
C SER A 183 -12.08 6.70 -18.81
N VAL A 184 -11.57 5.59 -18.28
CA VAL A 184 -10.45 4.83 -18.88
C VAL A 184 -10.76 4.41 -20.32
N ALA A 185 -11.95 3.90 -20.60
CA ALA A 185 -12.35 3.53 -21.96
C ALA A 185 -12.39 4.72 -22.94
N SER A 186 -12.60 5.95 -22.44
CA SER A 186 -12.69 7.17 -23.24
C SER A 186 -11.37 7.93 -23.41
N MET A 187 -10.30 7.51 -22.72
CA MET A 187 -8.97 8.10 -22.84
C MET A 187 -8.36 7.80 -24.21
N GLU A 188 -8.14 8.83 -25.02
CA GLU A 188 -7.63 8.72 -26.38
C GLU A 188 -6.11 8.51 -26.37
N SER A 189 -5.37 9.25 -25.55
CA SER A 189 -3.92 9.07 -25.41
C SER A 189 -3.61 7.67 -24.88
N LEU A 190 -4.32 7.23 -23.84
CA LEU A 190 -4.14 5.87 -23.30
C LEU A 190 -4.42 4.80 -24.36
N ARG A 191 -5.47 4.98 -25.18
CA ARG A 191 -5.81 4.05 -26.25
C ARG A 191 -4.74 3.99 -27.34
N GLN A 192 -4.11 5.12 -27.65
CA GLN A 192 -2.99 5.18 -28.59
C GLN A 192 -1.73 4.52 -28.04
N LEU A 193 -1.48 4.65 -26.74
CA LEU A 193 -0.37 3.99 -26.05
C LEU A 193 -0.58 2.47 -25.94
N ASP A 194 -1.74 2.04 -25.45
CA ASP A 194 -2.09 0.63 -25.34
C ASP A 194 -3.63 0.42 -25.43
N PRO A 195 -4.15 -0.07 -26.57
CA PRO A 195 -5.58 -0.27 -26.75
C PRO A 195 -6.18 -1.36 -25.84
N ARG A 196 -5.35 -2.22 -25.21
CA ARG A 196 -5.83 -3.28 -24.31
C ARG A 196 -6.61 -2.71 -23.12
N PHE A 197 -6.28 -1.50 -22.64
CA PHE A 197 -7.01 -0.86 -21.54
C PHE A 197 -8.48 -0.56 -21.87
N ALA A 198 -8.78 -0.11 -23.09
CA ALA A 198 -10.16 0.13 -23.50
C ALA A 198 -10.98 -1.17 -23.53
N HIS A 199 -10.36 -2.26 -24.01
CA HIS A 199 -10.97 -3.59 -24.00
C HIS A 199 -11.19 -4.11 -22.58
N LYS A 200 -10.18 -4.00 -21.70
CA LYS A 200 -10.29 -4.38 -20.29
C LYS A 200 -11.35 -3.58 -19.55
N ALA A 201 -11.44 -2.28 -19.81
CA ALA A 201 -12.46 -1.43 -19.21
C ALA A 201 -13.89 -1.85 -19.62
N ALA A 202 -14.09 -2.22 -20.89
CA ALA A 202 -15.36 -2.75 -21.37
C ALA A 202 -15.69 -4.14 -20.75
N GLU A 203 -14.69 -5.02 -20.66
CA GLU A 203 -14.81 -6.33 -20.01
C GLU A 203 -15.25 -6.17 -18.54
N LEU A 204 -14.50 -5.39 -17.76
CA LEU A 204 -14.82 -5.11 -16.36
C LEU A 204 -16.18 -4.46 -16.19
N SER A 205 -16.56 -3.55 -17.11
CA SER A 205 -17.87 -2.89 -17.08
C SER A 205 -19.02 -3.90 -17.19
N SER A 206 -18.84 -4.99 -17.95
CA SER A 206 -19.84 -6.06 -18.09
C SER A 206 -19.96 -6.97 -16.85
N LYS A 207 -18.99 -6.86 -15.93
CA LYS A 207 -18.85 -7.70 -14.73
C LYS A 207 -19.05 -6.91 -13.42
N LEU A 208 -19.32 -5.60 -13.46
CA LEU A 208 -19.40 -4.73 -12.27
C LEU A 208 -20.40 -5.22 -11.21
N GLN A 209 -21.50 -5.85 -11.61
CA GLN A 209 -22.48 -6.45 -10.71
C GLN A 209 -21.91 -7.55 -9.81
N LEU A 210 -20.75 -8.12 -10.15
CA LEU A 210 -20.08 -9.09 -9.29
C LEU A 210 -19.58 -8.46 -7.98
N LEU A 211 -19.30 -7.15 -7.96
CA LEU A 211 -18.94 -6.45 -6.73
C LEU A 211 -20.04 -6.51 -5.68
N ASP A 212 -21.32 -6.60 -6.08
CA ASP A 212 -22.45 -6.71 -5.17
C ASP A 212 -22.46 -8.04 -4.39
N LYS A 213 -21.69 -9.05 -4.83
CA LYS A 213 -21.52 -10.33 -4.13
C LYS A 213 -20.47 -10.28 -3.02
N LEU A 214 -19.61 -9.26 -3.02
CA LEU A 214 -18.50 -9.16 -2.08
C LEU A 214 -18.91 -8.36 -0.84
N PRO A 215 -18.38 -8.69 0.35
CA PRO A 215 -18.52 -7.80 1.50
C PRO A 215 -17.81 -6.49 1.22
N LEU A 216 -18.38 -5.40 1.75
CA LEU A 216 -17.68 -4.13 1.87
C LEU A 216 -16.77 -4.20 3.09
N VAL A 217 -15.49 -3.89 2.95
CA VAL A 217 -14.47 -4.05 3.98
C VAL A 217 -13.55 -2.84 4.00
N LEU A 218 -12.84 -2.64 5.12
CA LEU A 218 -11.78 -1.66 5.18
C LEU A 218 -10.62 -2.08 4.25
N THR A 219 -10.35 -1.24 3.24
CA THR A 219 -9.32 -1.44 2.22
C THR A 219 -8.20 -0.44 2.40
N HIS A 220 -6.97 -0.95 2.47
CA HIS A 220 -5.76 -0.14 2.43
C HIS A 220 -5.47 0.27 0.98
N ILE A 221 -5.52 1.57 0.68
CA ILE A 221 -5.43 2.06 -0.71
C ILE A 221 -3.99 2.16 -1.24
N ASP A 222 -3.00 2.09 -0.35
CA ASP A 222 -1.57 2.14 -0.68
C ASP A 222 -0.85 0.90 -0.13
N PHE A 223 -1.37 -0.29 -0.42
CA PHE A 223 -0.91 -1.56 0.15
C PHE A 223 0.43 -2.04 -0.45
N ALA A 224 1.46 -1.20 -0.38
CA ALA A 224 2.75 -1.36 -1.03
C ALA A 224 3.88 -1.66 -0.04
N GLU A 225 5.04 -2.15 -0.53
CA GLU A 225 6.20 -2.56 0.27
C GLU A 225 6.71 -1.48 1.25
N VAL A 226 6.50 -0.20 0.92
CA VAL A 226 6.86 0.96 1.76
C VAL A 226 6.00 1.10 3.03
N ASN A 227 4.85 0.44 3.06
CA ASN A 227 3.90 0.46 4.18
C ASN A 227 3.84 -0.88 4.93
N LEU A 228 4.71 -1.84 4.61
CA LEU A 228 4.73 -3.15 5.24
C LEU A 228 5.92 -3.26 6.19
N MET A 229 5.66 -3.58 7.46
CA MET A 229 6.70 -3.90 8.44
C MET A 229 6.87 -5.41 8.54
N VAL A 230 8.12 -5.86 8.48
CA VAL A 230 8.46 -7.29 8.47
C VAL A 230 9.63 -7.59 9.40
N ASP A 231 9.65 -8.80 9.93
CA ASP A 231 10.79 -9.34 10.68
C ASP A 231 11.91 -9.75 9.70
N PRO A 232 13.10 -9.11 9.72
CA PRO A 232 14.14 -9.35 8.71
C PRO A 232 14.61 -10.82 8.58
N PRO A 233 14.80 -11.57 9.68
CA PRO A 233 15.22 -12.97 9.62
C PRO A 233 14.17 -13.90 9.00
N THR A 234 12.89 -13.68 9.27
CA THR A 234 11.83 -14.65 8.92
C THR A 234 10.95 -14.23 7.75
N GLY A 235 10.84 -12.93 7.48
CA GLY A 235 9.88 -12.38 6.52
C GLY A 235 8.45 -12.21 7.06
N HIS A 236 8.18 -12.60 8.30
CA HIS A 236 6.83 -12.46 8.86
C HIS A 236 6.39 -11.01 9.00
N LEU A 237 5.12 -10.75 8.70
CA LEU A 237 4.52 -9.43 8.83
C LEU A 237 4.39 -9.05 10.32
N THR A 238 4.96 -7.90 10.68
CA THR A 238 4.91 -7.36 12.04
C THR A 238 3.96 -6.17 12.17
N GLY A 239 3.60 -5.52 11.06
CA GLY A 239 2.56 -4.51 11.02
C GLY A 239 2.37 -3.89 9.64
N VAL A 240 1.33 -3.06 9.51
CA VAL A 240 1.02 -2.29 8.30
C VAL A 240 0.90 -0.83 8.71
N LEU A 241 1.58 0.04 7.96
CA LEU A 241 1.67 1.47 8.20
C LEU A 241 0.69 2.24 7.32
N ASP A 242 0.50 3.51 7.64
CA ASP A 242 -0.19 4.51 6.81
C ASP A 242 -1.60 4.15 6.30
N PHE A 243 -2.54 4.05 7.24
CA PHE A 243 -3.97 3.94 6.94
C PHE A 243 -4.60 5.27 6.51
N ASP A 244 -3.81 6.30 6.20
CA ASP A 244 -4.37 7.52 5.66
C ASP A 244 -5.00 7.27 4.30
N GLY A 245 -6.21 7.80 4.12
CA GLY A 245 -7.01 7.55 2.93
C GLY A 245 -7.54 6.11 2.76
N ALA A 246 -7.27 5.19 3.71
CA ALA A 246 -7.94 3.90 3.77
C ALA A 246 -9.45 4.10 3.84
N ARG A 247 -10.20 3.20 3.21
CA ARG A 247 -11.64 3.42 2.97
C ARG A 247 -12.38 2.11 2.80
N ILE A 248 -13.71 2.20 2.85
CA ILE A 248 -14.57 1.03 2.68
C ILE A 248 -14.76 0.72 1.20
N GLU A 249 -14.44 -0.51 0.79
CA GLU A 249 -14.56 -0.99 -0.59
C GLU A 249 -14.96 -2.47 -0.66
N ALA A 250 -15.35 -2.94 -1.85
CA ALA A 250 -15.53 -4.36 -2.11
C ALA A 250 -14.23 -5.13 -1.83
N PHE A 251 -14.37 -6.28 -1.17
CA PHE A 251 -13.23 -7.11 -0.79
C PHE A 251 -12.30 -7.43 -1.96
N GLY A 252 -10.99 -7.35 -1.72
CA GLY A 252 -9.96 -7.71 -2.70
C GLY A 252 -9.35 -6.55 -3.48
N MET A 253 -9.85 -5.31 -3.31
CA MET A 253 -9.30 -4.16 -4.05
C MET A 253 -7.83 -3.90 -3.72
N CYS A 254 -7.37 -4.08 -2.47
CA CYS A 254 -5.96 -3.85 -2.11
C CYS A 254 -5.00 -4.95 -2.60
N ILE A 255 -5.49 -6.08 -3.13
CA ILE A 255 -4.62 -7.20 -3.54
C ILE A 255 -3.66 -6.80 -4.68
N PHE A 256 -3.96 -5.72 -5.42
CA PHE A 256 -3.02 -5.15 -6.40
C PHE A 256 -1.61 -4.96 -5.82
N GLY A 257 -1.50 -4.55 -4.55
CA GLY A 257 -0.22 -4.26 -3.92
C GLY A 257 0.63 -5.51 -3.68
N VAL A 258 -0.01 -6.68 -3.55
CA VAL A 258 0.69 -7.96 -3.48
C VAL A 258 1.29 -8.31 -4.84
N TYR A 259 0.54 -8.08 -5.93
CA TYR A 259 1.05 -8.28 -7.28
C TYR A 259 2.21 -7.33 -7.57
N GLU A 260 2.06 -6.06 -7.17
CA GLU A 260 3.04 -4.99 -7.34
C GLU A 260 4.36 -5.27 -6.61
N GLY A 261 4.30 -5.72 -5.36
CA GLY A 261 5.50 -5.88 -4.52
C GLY A 261 6.14 -7.28 -4.56
N PHE A 262 5.38 -8.33 -4.86
CA PHE A 262 5.83 -9.70 -4.56
C PHE A 262 5.91 -10.62 -5.77
N PHE A 263 5.17 -10.35 -6.83
CA PHE A 263 5.11 -11.25 -7.98
C PHE A 263 6.01 -10.83 -9.14
N GLY A 264 6.51 -9.60 -9.12
CA GLY A 264 7.42 -9.07 -10.12
C GLY A 264 8.15 -7.82 -9.66
N GLU A 265 8.83 -7.17 -10.60
CA GLU A 265 9.48 -5.89 -10.38
C GLU A 265 9.37 -5.00 -11.63
N MET A 266 9.36 -3.68 -11.42
CA MET A 266 9.56 -2.72 -12.50
C MET A 266 11.07 -2.57 -12.78
N ARG A 267 11.50 -2.94 -13.99
CA ARG A 267 12.91 -2.87 -14.40
C ARG A 267 13.05 -2.33 -15.82
N ASP A 268 13.86 -1.29 -15.99
CA ASP A 268 14.07 -0.61 -17.27
C ASP A 268 12.74 -0.10 -17.89
N ALA A 269 11.89 0.50 -17.06
CA ALA A 269 10.53 0.96 -17.40
C ALA A 269 9.59 -0.13 -17.96
N LYS A 270 9.87 -1.40 -17.65
CA LYS A 270 9.01 -2.53 -18.00
C LYS A 270 8.77 -3.40 -16.79
N TRP A 271 7.51 -3.79 -16.60
CA TRP A 271 7.16 -4.80 -15.61
C TRP A 271 7.75 -6.16 -16.00
N ARG A 272 8.29 -6.89 -15.02
CA ARG A 272 8.77 -8.25 -15.20
C ARG A 272 8.32 -9.11 -14.04
N PHE A 273 7.57 -10.15 -14.34
CA PHE A 273 7.23 -11.17 -13.37
C PHE A 273 8.44 -12.03 -12.98
N PHE A 274 8.42 -12.57 -11.77
CA PHE A 274 9.42 -13.51 -11.28
C PHE A 274 9.20 -14.92 -11.84
N ASP A 275 9.36 -15.06 -13.16
CA ASP A 275 9.17 -16.32 -13.89
C ASP A 275 10.39 -17.25 -13.85
N GLN A 276 11.47 -16.84 -13.17
CA GLN A 276 12.58 -17.75 -12.89
C GLN A 276 12.12 -18.96 -12.07
N PRO A 277 12.71 -20.16 -12.26
CA PRO A 277 12.38 -21.33 -11.47
C PRO A 277 12.58 -21.07 -9.97
N ALA A 278 11.66 -21.58 -9.14
CA ALA A 278 11.84 -21.57 -7.69
C ALA A 278 13.10 -22.35 -7.28
N PRO A 279 13.83 -21.96 -6.22
CA PRO A 279 14.98 -22.73 -5.73
C PRO A 279 14.62 -24.19 -5.42
N PRO A 280 15.36 -25.19 -5.94
CA PRO A 280 15.02 -26.61 -5.81
C PRO A 280 14.92 -27.12 -4.37
N ASP A 281 15.67 -26.51 -3.45
CA ASP A 281 15.71 -26.81 -2.02
C ASP A 281 14.50 -26.25 -1.25
N GLN A 282 13.67 -25.43 -1.89
CA GLN A 282 12.51 -24.75 -1.28
C GLN A 282 11.21 -25.02 -2.06
N GLN A 283 11.23 -25.97 -3.00
CA GLN A 283 10.02 -26.48 -3.64
C GLN A 283 9.39 -27.53 -2.71
N ASP A 284 8.12 -27.30 -2.34
CA ASP A 284 7.39 -28.17 -1.42
C ASP A 284 7.37 -29.62 -1.96
N GLY A 285 7.57 -30.60 -1.07
CA GLY A 285 7.94 -32.00 -1.38
C GLY A 285 6.89 -32.87 -2.09
N GLY A 286 6.01 -32.27 -2.89
CA GLY A 286 4.95 -32.92 -3.67
C GLY A 286 5.19 -32.93 -5.19
N GLN A 287 6.40 -32.63 -5.66
CA GLN A 287 6.68 -32.60 -7.10
C GLN A 287 6.69 -33.99 -7.72
N VAL A 288 5.87 -34.18 -8.75
CA VAL A 288 5.98 -35.34 -9.63
C VAL A 288 7.30 -35.22 -10.40
N PRO A 289 8.14 -36.27 -10.49
CA PRO A 289 9.50 -36.18 -11.04
C PRO A 289 9.65 -35.64 -12.47
N ASP A 290 8.55 -35.53 -13.23
CA ASP A 290 8.53 -35.13 -14.64
C ASP A 290 7.87 -33.76 -14.90
N ASP A 291 7.35 -33.07 -13.89
CA ASP A 291 6.77 -31.73 -14.06
C ASP A 291 7.87 -30.65 -14.08
N PRO A 292 7.77 -29.63 -14.95
CA PRO A 292 8.69 -28.50 -14.90
C PRO A 292 8.61 -27.80 -13.54
N PRO A 293 9.75 -27.27 -13.02
CA PRO A 293 9.75 -26.56 -11.77
C PRO A 293 8.86 -25.31 -11.86
N ARG A 294 8.00 -25.13 -10.85
CA ARG A 294 7.16 -23.92 -10.73
C ARG A 294 8.06 -22.69 -10.69
N SER A 295 7.59 -21.59 -11.28
CA SER A 295 8.27 -20.32 -11.15
C SER A 295 8.15 -19.77 -9.72
N VAL A 296 9.02 -18.82 -9.36
CA VAL A 296 8.92 -18.07 -8.10
C VAL A 296 7.54 -17.43 -7.99
N ARG A 297 7.07 -16.76 -9.05
CA ARG A 297 5.75 -16.15 -9.10
C ARG A 297 4.63 -17.16 -8.85
N GLU A 298 4.61 -18.28 -9.58
CA GLU A 298 3.57 -19.30 -9.43
C GLU A 298 3.52 -19.83 -7.99
N THR A 299 4.70 -20.01 -7.39
CA THR A 299 4.83 -20.49 -6.01
C THR A 299 4.27 -19.49 -5.00
N LEU A 300 4.64 -18.21 -5.11
CA LEU A 300 4.15 -17.13 -4.24
C LEU A 300 2.65 -16.86 -4.44
N CYS A 301 2.20 -16.83 -5.69
CA CYS A 301 0.80 -16.59 -6.05
C CYS A 301 -0.11 -17.71 -5.52
N THR A 302 0.28 -18.97 -5.70
CA THR A 302 -0.43 -20.12 -5.13
C THR A 302 -0.52 -20.01 -3.61
N ALA A 303 0.61 -19.75 -2.95
CA ALA A 303 0.64 -19.62 -1.49
C ALA A 303 -0.24 -18.47 -0.96
N PHE A 304 -0.27 -17.34 -1.67
CA PHE A 304 -1.14 -16.21 -1.34
C PHE A 304 -2.62 -16.60 -1.46
N TRP A 305 -3.04 -17.10 -2.62
CA TRP A 305 -4.45 -17.38 -2.87
C TRP A 305 -4.99 -18.52 -2.00
N ASP A 306 -4.20 -19.58 -1.80
CA ASP A 306 -4.61 -20.68 -0.92
C ASP A 306 -4.76 -20.19 0.52
N MET A 307 -3.79 -19.42 1.04
CA MET A 307 -3.90 -18.83 2.37
C MET A 307 -5.08 -17.85 2.48
N LEU A 308 -5.35 -17.04 1.45
CA LEU A 308 -6.46 -16.09 1.45
C LEU A 308 -7.78 -16.85 1.61
N TRP A 309 -8.00 -17.88 0.78
CA TRP A 309 -9.25 -18.66 0.80
C TRP A 309 -9.39 -19.54 2.04
N ASP A 310 -8.28 -20.01 2.62
CA ASP A 310 -8.29 -20.73 3.90
C ASP A 310 -8.58 -19.80 5.09
N ALA A 311 -8.21 -18.52 4.99
CA ALA A 311 -8.32 -17.56 6.09
C ALA A 311 -9.61 -16.73 6.08
N VAL A 312 -10.35 -16.63 4.97
CA VAL A 312 -11.62 -15.88 4.91
C VAL A 312 -12.73 -16.57 5.72
N PRO A 313 -13.81 -15.84 6.07
CA PRO A 313 -14.97 -16.45 6.72
C PRO A 313 -15.54 -17.63 5.91
N SER A 314 -16.00 -18.67 6.60
CA SER A 314 -16.55 -19.89 5.98
C SER A 314 -17.71 -19.70 4.99
N TRP A 315 -18.40 -18.55 5.02
CA TRP A 315 -19.46 -18.21 4.07
C TRP A 315 -18.93 -17.66 2.74
N MET A 316 -17.66 -17.25 2.68
CA MET A 316 -17.00 -16.83 1.44
C MET A 316 -16.47 -18.05 0.69
N ASN A 317 -17.30 -18.61 -0.19
CA ASN A 317 -16.93 -19.76 -0.99
C ASN A 317 -16.07 -19.35 -2.19
N ARG A 318 -14.85 -19.93 -2.31
CA ARG A 318 -13.93 -19.69 -3.45
C ARG A 318 -14.62 -19.89 -4.80
N GLN A 319 -15.29 -21.01 -5.00
CA GLN A 319 -15.94 -21.35 -6.27
C GLN A 319 -17.02 -20.34 -6.69
N GLU A 320 -17.64 -19.65 -5.73
CA GLU A 320 -18.72 -18.68 -6.00
C GLU A 320 -18.22 -17.24 -6.14
N LEU A 321 -17.10 -16.91 -5.49
CA LEU A 321 -16.63 -15.54 -5.32
C LEU A 321 -15.28 -15.23 -5.99
N GLU A 322 -14.51 -16.22 -6.46
CA GLU A 322 -13.19 -16.00 -7.06
C GLU A 322 -13.23 -15.04 -8.25
N ASP A 323 -14.23 -15.18 -9.14
CA ASP A 323 -14.45 -14.23 -10.24
C ASP A 323 -14.72 -12.79 -9.73
N ALA A 324 -15.49 -12.65 -8.65
CA ALA A 324 -15.82 -11.35 -8.09
C ALA A 324 -14.61 -10.69 -7.43
N VAL A 325 -13.82 -11.45 -6.67
CA VAL A 325 -12.56 -11.00 -6.06
C VAL A 325 -11.56 -10.61 -7.14
N THR A 326 -11.48 -11.36 -8.24
CA THR A 326 -10.63 -11.05 -9.39
C THR A 326 -11.01 -9.71 -10.02
N VAL A 327 -12.31 -9.47 -10.27
CA VAL A 327 -12.81 -8.17 -10.77
C VAL A 327 -12.47 -7.03 -9.81
N SER A 328 -12.58 -7.27 -8.49
CA SER A 328 -12.22 -6.29 -7.46
C SER A 328 -10.73 -5.95 -7.49
N LEU A 329 -9.86 -6.96 -7.62
CA LEU A 329 -8.41 -6.79 -7.78
C LEU A 329 -8.08 -5.95 -9.03
N GLU A 330 -8.67 -6.29 -10.18
CA GLU A 330 -8.39 -5.57 -11.44
C GLU A 330 -8.86 -4.11 -11.36
N LEU A 331 -9.98 -3.85 -10.68
CA LEU A 331 -10.42 -2.49 -10.37
C LEU A 331 -9.48 -1.77 -9.40
N GLY A 332 -8.90 -2.47 -8.43
CA GLY A 332 -7.85 -1.95 -7.57
C GLY A 332 -6.65 -1.45 -8.38
N ILE A 333 -6.17 -2.25 -9.34
CA ILE A 333 -5.08 -1.86 -10.26
C ILE A 333 -5.47 -0.61 -11.07
N ILE A 334 -6.67 -0.58 -11.65
CA ILE A 334 -7.14 0.58 -12.42
C ILE A 334 -7.18 1.85 -11.56
N ASN A 335 -7.71 1.77 -10.33
CA ASN A 335 -7.80 2.95 -9.46
C ASN A 335 -6.42 3.38 -8.93
N ARG A 336 -5.48 2.44 -8.74
CA ARG A 336 -4.12 2.73 -8.29
C ARG A 336 -3.34 3.57 -9.30
N TYR A 337 -3.39 3.20 -10.58
CA TYR A 337 -2.54 3.81 -11.62
C TYR A 337 -3.23 4.83 -12.50
N PHE A 338 -4.56 4.89 -12.44
CA PHE A 338 -5.33 5.93 -13.11
C PHE A 338 -6.12 6.70 -12.05
N ASP A 339 -5.47 7.27 -11.04
CA ASP A 339 -6.17 8.03 -10.00
C ASP A 339 -6.51 9.47 -10.43
N LYS A 340 -5.76 10.02 -11.39
CA LYS A 340 -5.95 11.37 -11.92
C LYS A 340 -7.23 11.49 -12.76
N ASP A 341 -7.86 12.66 -12.65
CA ASP A 341 -8.89 13.11 -13.58
C ASP A 341 -8.21 13.60 -14.88
N GLY A 342 -8.65 13.09 -16.02
CA GLY A 342 -8.12 13.49 -17.34
C GLY A 342 -7.53 12.33 -18.12
N ASP A 343 -7.07 12.62 -19.33
CA ASP A 343 -6.34 11.65 -20.17
C ASP A 343 -4.88 11.57 -19.75
N ILE A 344 -4.18 10.54 -20.23
CA ILE A 344 -2.74 10.35 -20.04
C ILE A 344 -1.95 11.36 -20.86
N ASP A 345 -0.97 12.00 -20.25
CA ASP A 345 0.04 12.77 -20.97
C ASP A 345 1.22 11.86 -21.36
N PRO A 346 1.40 11.53 -22.66
CA PRO A 346 2.48 10.64 -23.09
C PRO A 346 3.87 11.26 -22.92
N GLU A 347 3.98 12.57 -22.70
CA GLU A 347 5.26 13.25 -22.42
C GLU A 347 5.55 13.29 -20.90
N ASN A 348 4.59 12.88 -20.07
CA ASN A 348 4.76 12.83 -18.62
C ASN A 348 5.30 11.46 -18.18
N GLU A 349 6.50 11.45 -17.60
CA GLU A 349 7.16 10.22 -17.16
C GLU A 349 6.37 9.45 -16.08
N ASP A 350 5.67 10.14 -15.17
CA ASP A 350 4.86 9.50 -14.12
C ASP A 350 3.62 8.82 -14.70
N ASP A 351 2.98 9.44 -15.70
CA ASP A 351 1.84 8.86 -16.39
C ASP A 351 2.27 7.64 -17.22
N LEU A 352 3.37 7.73 -17.98
CA LEU A 352 3.95 6.59 -18.70
C LEU A 352 4.32 5.45 -17.74
N ARG A 353 4.93 5.78 -16.59
CA ARG A 353 5.24 4.80 -15.56
C ARG A 353 3.97 4.09 -15.08
N SER A 354 2.91 4.85 -14.81
CA SER A 354 1.62 4.30 -14.36
C SER A 354 0.98 3.38 -15.40
N VAL A 355 1.05 3.73 -16.68
CA VAL A 355 0.62 2.87 -17.79
C VAL A 355 1.43 1.58 -17.82
N ASN A 356 2.76 1.64 -17.72
CA ASN A 356 3.62 0.45 -17.74
C ASN A 356 3.36 -0.49 -16.56
N TRP A 357 3.14 0.05 -15.36
CA TRP A 357 2.75 -0.74 -14.19
C TRP A 357 1.40 -1.42 -14.42
N ALA A 358 0.37 -0.65 -14.76
CA ALA A 358 -0.97 -1.19 -14.95
C ALA A 358 -1.00 -2.25 -16.07
N ALA A 359 -0.27 -2.03 -17.17
CA ALA A 359 -0.20 -2.98 -18.29
C ALA A 359 0.46 -4.29 -17.86
N GLY A 360 1.58 -4.20 -17.13
CA GLY A 360 2.29 -5.35 -16.59
C GLY A 360 1.41 -6.21 -15.68
N LEU A 361 0.65 -5.57 -14.79
CA LEU A 361 -0.19 -6.27 -13.82
C LEU A 361 -1.47 -6.84 -14.44
N LEU A 362 -2.07 -6.17 -15.43
CA LEU A 362 -3.36 -6.59 -16.00
C LEU A 362 -3.24 -7.53 -17.20
N PHE A 363 -2.13 -7.48 -17.94
CA PHE A 363 -2.06 -8.13 -19.26
C PHE A 363 -0.89 -9.08 -19.45
N ASP A 364 0.19 -8.88 -18.71
CA ASP A 364 1.43 -9.63 -18.93
C ASP A 364 1.57 -10.81 -17.93
N GLY A 365 0.48 -11.10 -17.20
CA GLY A 365 0.36 -12.10 -16.13
C GLY A 365 -0.10 -13.47 -16.57
#